data_AF-A0A957N3J2-F1
#
_entry.id   AF-A0A957N3J2-F1
#
_cell.length_a   1.000
_cell.length_b   1.000
_cell.length_c   1.000
_cell.angle_alpha   90.00
_cell.angle_beta   90.00
_cell.angle_gamma   90.00
#
_symmetry.space_group_name_H-M   'P 1'
#
loop_
_entity.id
_entity.type
_entity.pdbx_description
1 polymer ?
#
loop_
_entity_poly.entity_id
_entity_poly.type
_entity_poly.pdbx_seq_one_letter_code
_entity_poly.pdbx_strand_id
1 'polypeptide(L)'
;MGKRHEAIGIKQAIRFEWMQKAANLLLAGLDAKIIRQELHDFLTDKKGNGIDGERSQNTRTFVVNNLMKIWISPAPELISLRDASLVMLQKHPSEAVAVHWGLISAVYPFWFNVARQAGRLLALQEQVTQVQIINRLKEQYGDRETIFRYGRYVLRSFVSWGVLIDSEVPGNYEKAEIRTIEDQSIATLMLEAGLMASAENKIALGMLIGSPAFFPFRIPHISGALVTENSNRIEVLRYGLDEELLKLK
;
A
#
# COMPACT_ATOMS: atom_id res chain seq x y z
N MET A 1 -10.25 -9.06 -15.15
CA MET A 1 -9.81 -8.13 -14.09
C MET A 1 -10.71 -8.31 -12.88
N GLY A 2 -10.16 -8.36 -11.67
CA GLY A 2 -10.97 -8.51 -10.46
C GLY A 2 -11.67 -7.19 -10.11
N LYS A 3 -12.83 -7.24 -9.43
CA LYS A 3 -13.57 -6.05 -8.96
C LYS A 3 -12.69 -5.08 -8.15
N ARG A 4 -11.57 -5.53 -7.56
CA ARG A 4 -10.65 -4.70 -6.77
C ARG A 4 -9.77 -3.77 -7.62
N HIS A 5 -9.40 -4.15 -8.84
CA HIS A 5 -8.52 -3.35 -9.70
C HIS A 5 -9.22 -2.10 -10.27
N GLU A 6 -10.54 -2.17 -10.42
CA GLU A 6 -11.40 -1.06 -10.85
C GLU A 6 -11.96 -0.25 -9.66
N ALA A 7 -11.96 -0.82 -8.47
CA ALA A 7 -12.48 -0.17 -7.27
C ALA A 7 -11.46 0.79 -6.65
N ILE A 8 -11.91 2.00 -6.31
CA ILE A 8 -11.07 3.00 -5.65
C ILE A 8 -10.96 2.70 -4.14
N GLY A 9 -12.08 2.32 -3.50
CA GLY A 9 -12.15 1.69 -2.17
C GLY A 9 -11.73 2.51 -0.94
N ILE A 10 -10.80 3.46 -1.06
CA ILE A 10 -10.22 4.21 0.06
C ILE A 10 -10.98 5.53 0.25
N LYS A 11 -12.07 5.45 1.01
CA LYS A 11 -12.99 6.58 1.24
C LYS A 11 -12.57 7.53 2.36
N GLN A 12 -11.46 7.27 3.05
CA GLN A 12 -10.93 8.03 4.16
C GLN A 12 -9.41 7.86 4.23
N ALA A 13 -8.71 8.85 4.79
CA ALA A 13 -7.28 8.70 5.07
C ALA A 13 -7.09 7.60 6.13
N ILE A 14 -6.08 6.75 5.93
CA ILE A 14 -5.73 5.63 6.80
C ILE A 14 -4.35 5.92 7.39
N ARG A 15 -4.26 6.03 8.71
CA ARG A 15 -3.01 6.32 9.40
C ARG A 15 -2.21 5.05 9.68
N PHE A 16 -0.90 5.17 9.78
CA PHE A 16 0.01 4.03 9.94
C PHE A 16 -0.26 3.27 11.25
N GLU A 17 -0.43 3.99 12.35
CA GLU A 17 -0.69 3.40 13.67
C GLU A 17 -2.02 2.63 13.72
N TRP A 18 -2.97 2.94 12.84
CA TRP A 18 -4.23 2.19 12.74
C TRP A 18 -4.03 0.85 12.06
N MET A 19 -3.16 0.80 11.05
CA MET A 19 -2.75 -0.44 10.39
C MET A 19 -1.99 -1.33 11.35
N GLN A 20 -1.10 -0.74 12.17
CA GLN A 20 -0.38 -1.46 13.22
C GLN A 20 -1.34 -2.01 14.29
N LYS A 21 -2.30 -1.19 14.78
CA LYS A 21 -3.32 -1.67 15.74
C LYS A 21 -4.10 -2.85 15.18
N ALA A 22 -4.56 -2.79 13.92
CA ALA A 22 -5.28 -3.89 13.28
C ALA A 22 -4.44 -5.17 13.17
N ALA A 23 -3.18 -5.05 12.72
CA ALA A 23 -2.27 -6.19 12.63
C ALA A 23 -1.96 -6.79 14.02
N ASN A 24 -1.73 -5.96 15.03
CA ASN A 24 -1.42 -6.40 16.39
C ASN A 24 -2.60 -7.13 17.05
N LEU A 25 -3.83 -6.64 16.86
CA LEU A 25 -5.04 -7.32 17.35
C LEU A 25 -5.21 -8.70 16.69
N LEU A 26 -4.88 -8.81 15.40
CA LEU A 26 -4.90 -10.08 14.68
C LEU A 26 -3.78 -11.03 15.13
N LEU A 27 -2.55 -10.53 15.33
CA LEU A 27 -1.43 -11.29 15.87
C LEU A 27 -1.70 -11.81 17.29
N ALA A 28 -2.49 -11.07 18.08
CA ALA A 28 -2.95 -11.49 19.39
C ALA A 28 -4.00 -12.61 19.35
N GLY A 29 -4.41 -13.07 18.16
CA GLY A 29 -5.35 -14.19 18.00
C GLY A 29 -6.81 -13.83 18.30
N LEU A 30 -7.16 -12.55 18.33
CA LEU A 30 -8.54 -12.11 18.56
C LEU A 30 -9.42 -12.44 17.36
N ASP A 31 -10.69 -12.75 17.60
CA ASP A 31 -11.64 -13.00 16.53
C ASP A 31 -12.08 -11.72 15.81
N ALA A 32 -12.56 -11.86 14.58
CA ALA A 32 -12.92 -10.73 13.72
C ALA A 32 -14.02 -9.81 14.29
N LYS A 33 -14.92 -10.32 15.15
CA LYS A 33 -15.96 -9.52 15.77
C LYS A 33 -15.36 -8.65 16.88
N ILE A 34 -14.52 -9.23 17.73
CA ILE A 34 -13.79 -8.50 18.77
C ILE A 34 -12.87 -7.46 18.15
N ILE A 35 -12.08 -7.82 17.13
CA ILE A 35 -11.19 -6.86 16.44
C ILE A 35 -11.97 -5.68 15.88
N ARG A 36 -13.13 -5.93 15.25
CA ARG A 36 -13.97 -4.84 14.73
C ARG A 36 -14.43 -3.90 15.84
N GLN A 37 -14.86 -4.44 16.98
CA GLN A 37 -15.28 -3.64 18.12
C GLN A 37 -14.12 -2.80 18.68
N GLU A 38 -12.97 -3.43 18.92
CA GLU A 38 -11.73 -2.77 19.37
C GLU A 38 -11.29 -1.64 18.43
N LEU A 39 -11.39 -1.84 17.12
CA LEU A 39 -11.07 -0.80 16.13
C LEU A 39 -12.08 0.35 16.16
N HIS A 40 -13.36 0.08 16.39
CA HIS A 40 -14.36 1.14 16.58
C HIS A 40 -14.06 1.96 17.83
N ASP A 41 -13.76 1.31 18.95
CA ASP A 41 -13.51 1.96 20.22
C ASP A 41 -12.22 2.80 20.15
N PHE A 42 -11.15 2.23 19.60
CA PHE A 42 -9.87 2.91 19.39
C PHE A 42 -9.96 4.15 18.48
N LEU A 43 -10.90 4.18 17.53
CA LEU A 43 -11.07 5.26 16.55
C LEU A 43 -12.16 6.27 16.92
N THR A 44 -12.78 6.17 18.11
CA THR A 44 -13.86 7.06 18.56
C THR A 44 -13.41 8.53 18.56
N ASP A 45 -12.27 8.82 19.19
CA ASP A 45 -11.77 10.19 19.39
C ASP A 45 -10.59 10.56 18.47
N LYS A 46 -10.30 9.72 17.47
CA LYS A 46 -9.14 9.87 16.58
C LYS A 46 -9.54 10.34 15.18
N LYS A 47 -9.13 11.57 14.81
CA LYS A 47 -9.31 12.07 13.43
C LYS A 47 -8.18 11.62 12.50
N GLY A 48 -8.46 11.65 11.19
CA GLY A 48 -7.51 11.25 10.13
C GLY A 48 -6.35 12.22 9.92
N ASN A 49 -6.48 13.46 10.37
CA ASN A 49 -5.40 14.45 10.35
C ASN A 49 -4.49 14.40 11.59
N GLY A 50 -4.76 13.52 12.56
CA GLY A 50 -3.94 13.37 13.77
C GLY A 50 -4.22 14.37 14.88
N ILE A 51 -5.30 15.15 14.74
CA ILE A 51 -5.81 16.01 15.80
C ILE A 51 -6.86 15.21 16.56
N ASP A 52 -6.79 15.22 17.89
CA ASP A 52 -7.82 14.62 18.74
C ASP A 52 -9.16 15.34 18.54
N GLY A 53 -10.23 14.57 18.46
CA GLY A 53 -11.59 15.09 18.44
C GLY A 53 -12.59 14.16 17.77
N GLU A 54 -13.86 14.39 18.06
CA GLU A 54 -14.93 13.50 17.60
C GLU A 54 -14.96 13.36 16.07
N ARG A 55 -15.06 12.10 15.64
CA ARG A 55 -15.21 11.70 14.25
C ARG A 55 -16.64 11.25 14.01
N SER A 56 -17.24 11.62 12.87
CA SER A 56 -18.58 11.13 12.54
C SER A 56 -18.61 9.59 12.50
N GLN A 57 -19.71 9.00 12.98
CA GLN A 57 -19.92 7.56 13.01
C GLN A 57 -19.65 6.91 11.64
N ASN A 58 -20.12 7.53 10.57
CA ASN A 58 -19.96 7.05 9.20
C ASN A 58 -18.49 7.02 8.77
N THR A 59 -17.75 8.10 9.06
CA THR A 59 -16.32 8.18 8.76
C THR A 59 -15.53 7.09 9.49
N ARG A 60 -15.84 6.87 10.77
CA ARG A 60 -15.24 5.80 11.58
C ARG A 60 -15.50 4.42 10.98
N THR A 61 -16.76 4.13 10.64
CA THR A 61 -17.15 2.86 10.00
C THR A 61 -16.42 2.61 8.69
N PHE A 62 -16.20 3.64 7.85
CA PHE A 62 -15.42 3.47 6.62
C PHE A 62 -13.96 3.07 6.90
N VAL A 63 -13.32 3.69 7.89
CA VAL A 63 -11.94 3.36 8.26
C VAL A 63 -11.86 1.94 8.82
N VAL A 64 -12.74 1.58 9.77
CA VAL A 64 -12.80 0.22 10.32
C VAL A 64 -13.01 -0.81 9.20
N ASN A 65 -13.93 -0.58 8.28
CA ASN A 65 -14.16 -1.47 7.14
C ASN A 65 -12.91 -1.62 6.26
N ASN A 66 -12.15 -0.55 6.04
CA ASN A 66 -10.89 -0.64 5.30
C ASN A 66 -9.87 -1.50 6.07
N LEU A 67 -9.66 -1.24 7.36
CA LEU A 67 -8.72 -2.01 8.19
C LEU A 67 -9.10 -3.49 8.26
N MET A 68 -10.39 -3.79 8.42
CA MET A 68 -10.93 -5.15 8.40
C MET A 68 -10.65 -5.81 7.05
N LYS A 69 -10.90 -5.13 5.93
CA LYS A 69 -10.65 -5.67 4.58
C LYS A 69 -9.16 -5.88 4.30
N ILE A 70 -8.28 -5.08 4.89
CA ILE A 70 -6.83 -5.19 4.68
C ILE A 70 -6.26 -6.36 5.48
N TRP A 71 -6.53 -6.41 6.78
CA TRP A 71 -5.85 -7.33 7.70
C TRP A 71 -6.67 -8.55 8.07
N ILE A 72 -7.94 -8.38 8.41
CA ILE A 72 -8.72 -9.39 9.12
C ILE A 72 -9.46 -10.32 8.16
N SER A 73 -10.15 -9.74 7.20
CA SER A 73 -10.98 -10.43 6.21
C SER A 73 -10.66 -9.95 4.80
N PRO A 74 -9.42 -10.15 4.30
CA PRO A 74 -9.09 -9.87 2.92
C PRO A 74 -9.77 -10.86 1.97
N ALA A 75 -9.74 -10.56 0.67
CA ALA A 75 -10.23 -11.49 -0.34
C ALA A 75 -9.40 -12.79 -0.31
N PRO A 76 -9.98 -13.96 -0.65
CA PRO A 76 -9.30 -15.26 -0.52
C PRO A 76 -7.92 -15.31 -1.18
N GLU A 77 -7.77 -14.68 -2.35
CA GLU A 77 -6.50 -14.65 -3.09
C GLU A 77 -5.39 -13.82 -2.41
N LEU A 78 -5.73 -13.00 -1.41
CA LEU A 78 -4.80 -12.15 -0.67
C LEU A 78 -4.42 -12.74 0.71
N ILE A 79 -5.06 -13.83 1.15
CA ILE A 79 -4.82 -14.42 2.48
C ILE A 79 -3.37 -14.83 2.65
N SER A 80 -2.78 -15.51 1.66
CA SER A 80 -1.39 -15.96 1.74
C SER A 80 -0.39 -14.79 1.83
N LEU A 81 -0.65 -13.69 1.10
CA LEU A 81 0.14 -12.45 1.21
C LEU A 81 -0.03 -11.84 2.61
N ARG A 82 -1.25 -11.79 3.15
CA ARG A 82 -1.54 -11.27 4.49
C ARG A 82 -0.82 -12.08 5.55
N ASP A 83 -0.87 -13.40 5.49
CA ASP A 83 -0.22 -14.29 6.46
C ASP A 83 1.31 -14.13 6.40
N ALA A 84 1.89 -14.09 5.20
CA ALA A 84 3.32 -13.79 5.03
C ALA A 84 3.68 -12.40 5.58
N SER A 85 2.82 -11.40 5.39
CA SER A 85 2.99 -10.05 5.93
C SER A 85 3.01 -10.06 7.47
N LEU A 86 2.16 -10.85 8.13
CA LEU A 86 2.16 -10.98 9.59
C LEU A 86 3.49 -11.55 10.10
N VAL A 87 4.02 -12.59 9.45
CA VAL A 87 5.32 -13.17 9.79
C VAL A 87 6.43 -12.13 9.63
N MET A 88 6.40 -11.35 8.55
CA MET A 88 7.36 -10.29 8.30
C MET A 88 7.29 -9.16 9.34
N LEU A 89 6.10 -8.76 9.78
CA LEU A 89 5.94 -7.76 10.85
C LEU A 89 6.55 -8.23 12.18
N GLN A 90 6.47 -9.52 12.49
CA GLN A 90 7.07 -10.08 13.70
C GLN A 90 8.60 -10.14 13.61
N LYS A 91 9.15 -10.50 12.45
CA LYS A 91 10.59 -10.67 12.24
C LYS A 91 11.33 -9.34 12.00
N HIS A 92 10.71 -8.42 11.27
CA HIS A 92 11.34 -7.17 10.80
C HIS A 92 10.47 -5.95 11.15
N PRO A 93 10.25 -5.65 12.45
CA PRO A 93 9.38 -4.55 12.87
C PRO A 93 9.88 -3.17 12.41
N SER A 94 11.20 -2.99 12.18
CA SER A 94 11.78 -1.77 11.63
C SER A 94 11.30 -1.47 10.19
N GLU A 95 10.94 -2.50 9.43
CA GLU A 95 10.48 -2.40 8.05
C GLU A 95 8.94 -2.47 7.93
N ALA A 96 8.21 -2.30 9.05
CA ALA A 96 6.76 -2.45 9.09
C ALA A 96 6.03 -1.56 8.08
N VAL A 97 6.53 -0.34 7.80
CA VAL A 97 5.94 0.56 6.79
C VAL A 97 5.89 -0.11 5.42
N ALA A 98 6.96 -0.81 5.01
CA ALA A 98 7.04 -1.53 3.74
C ALA A 98 6.04 -2.68 3.66
N VAL A 99 5.92 -3.45 4.74
CA VAL A 99 4.98 -4.57 4.84
C VAL A 99 3.53 -4.09 4.74
N HIS A 100 3.18 -3.06 5.53
CA HIS A 100 1.85 -2.44 5.49
C HIS A 100 1.56 -1.85 4.11
N TRP A 101 2.55 -1.21 3.46
CA TRP A 101 2.44 -0.64 2.12
C TRP A 101 2.16 -1.70 1.07
N GLY A 102 2.88 -2.81 1.10
CA GLY A 102 2.65 -3.95 0.20
C GLY A 102 1.22 -4.46 0.34
N LEU A 103 0.79 -4.79 1.55
CA LEU A 103 -0.54 -5.37 1.76
C LEU A 103 -1.66 -4.42 1.33
N ILE A 104 -1.61 -3.13 1.69
CA ILE A 104 -2.65 -2.17 1.26
C ILE A 104 -2.66 -1.97 -0.25
N SER A 105 -1.50 -2.02 -0.91
CA SER A 105 -1.36 -1.91 -2.36
C SER A 105 -2.04 -3.07 -3.08
N ALA A 106 -1.88 -4.30 -2.56
CA ALA A 106 -2.54 -5.47 -3.10
C ALA A 106 -4.07 -5.45 -2.85
N VAL A 107 -4.52 -5.04 -1.66
CA VAL A 107 -5.96 -4.97 -1.32
C VAL A 107 -6.68 -3.85 -2.07
N TYR A 108 -6.01 -2.71 -2.27
CA TYR A 108 -6.52 -1.54 -2.97
C TYR A 108 -5.54 -1.06 -4.05
N PRO A 109 -5.59 -1.63 -5.27
CA PRO A 109 -4.72 -1.23 -6.38
C PRO A 109 -4.72 0.28 -6.70
N PHE A 110 -5.80 1.01 -6.36
CA PHE A 110 -5.82 2.47 -6.44
C PHE A 110 -4.74 3.14 -5.58
N TRP A 111 -4.45 2.63 -4.37
CA TRP A 111 -3.34 3.09 -3.54
C TRP A 111 -2.01 3.01 -4.28
N PHE A 112 -1.75 1.85 -4.89
CA PHE A 112 -0.54 1.59 -5.66
C PHE A 112 -0.42 2.50 -6.89
N ASN A 113 -1.54 2.81 -7.54
CA ASN A 113 -1.55 3.73 -8.67
C ASN A 113 -1.38 5.20 -8.26
N VAL A 114 -1.91 5.63 -7.11
CA VAL A 114 -1.60 6.96 -6.54
C VAL A 114 -0.11 7.06 -6.22
N ALA A 115 0.46 6.03 -5.58
CA ALA A 115 1.90 5.93 -5.34
C ALA A 115 2.71 6.02 -6.62
N ARG A 116 2.27 5.33 -7.69
CA ARG A 116 2.92 5.38 -9.00
C ARG A 116 3.00 6.79 -9.55
N GLN A 117 1.90 7.54 -9.52
CA GLN A 117 1.88 8.90 -10.05
C GLN A 117 2.70 9.86 -9.19
N ALA A 118 2.59 9.76 -7.86
CA ALA A 118 3.40 10.54 -6.93
C ALA A 118 4.90 10.26 -7.12
N GLY A 119 5.31 8.98 -7.08
CA GLY A 119 6.69 8.54 -7.24
C GLY A 119 7.27 8.91 -8.60
N ARG A 120 6.49 8.80 -9.68
CA ARG A 120 6.93 9.21 -11.03
C ARG A 120 7.22 10.71 -11.11
N LEU A 121 6.34 11.54 -10.55
CA LEU A 121 6.54 12.99 -10.53
C LEU A 121 7.73 13.36 -9.63
N LEU A 122 7.80 12.81 -8.42
CA LEU A 122 8.88 13.07 -7.45
C LEU A 122 10.25 12.48 -7.85
N ALA A 123 10.30 11.62 -8.86
CA ALA A 123 11.55 11.18 -9.47
C ALA A 123 12.16 12.26 -10.39
N LEU A 124 11.35 13.21 -10.87
CA LEU A 124 11.74 14.25 -11.82
C LEU A 124 11.88 15.64 -11.17
N GLN A 125 11.27 15.84 -10.00
CA GLN A 125 11.18 17.12 -9.29
C GLN A 125 11.12 16.90 -7.78
N GLU A 126 11.54 17.89 -7.00
CA GLU A 126 11.61 17.80 -5.52
C GLU A 126 10.23 17.95 -4.85
N GLN A 127 9.34 18.70 -5.49
CA GLN A 127 7.99 18.99 -5.02
C GLN A 127 6.95 18.56 -6.05
N VAL A 128 5.75 18.22 -5.61
CA VAL A 128 4.62 17.88 -6.46
C VAL A 128 3.31 18.37 -5.88
N THR A 129 2.45 18.95 -6.73
CA THR A 129 1.13 19.39 -6.31
C THR A 129 0.11 18.23 -6.35
N GLN A 130 -0.86 18.28 -5.45
CA GLN A 130 -2.03 17.40 -5.46
C GLN A 130 -2.70 17.39 -6.84
N VAL A 131 -2.84 18.58 -7.47
CA VAL A 131 -3.50 18.73 -8.76
C VAL A 131 -2.77 17.94 -9.86
N GLN A 132 -1.45 18.00 -9.90
CA GLN A 132 -0.65 17.22 -10.86
C GLN A 132 -0.90 15.71 -10.71
N ILE A 133 -0.88 15.19 -9.47
CA ILE A 133 -1.12 13.77 -9.20
C ILE A 133 -2.55 13.38 -9.60
N ILE A 134 -3.55 14.17 -9.20
CA ILE A 134 -4.95 13.88 -9.49
C ILE A 134 -5.24 13.93 -10.99
N ASN A 135 -4.66 14.85 -11.74
CA ASN A 135 -4.84 14.92 -13.19
C ASN A 135 -4.35 13.64 -13.88
N ARG A 136 -3.19 13.11 -13.47
CA ARG A 136 -2.69 11.80 -13.95
C ARG A 136 -3.61 10.64 -13.58
N LEU A 137 -4.23 10.68 -12.41
CA LEU A 137 -5.20 9.66 -12.01
C LEU A 137 -6.49 9.76 -12.83
N LYS A 138 -6.95 10.98 -13.16
CA LYS A 138 -8.13 11.19 -14.01
C LYS A 138 -7.89 10.73 -15.45
N GLU A 139 -6.68 10.88 -15.98
CA GLU A 139 -6.27 10.31 -17.28
C GLU A 139 -6.47 8.79 -17.29
N GLN A 140 -6.16 8.10 -16.18
CA GLN A 140 -6.25 6.64 -16.07
C GLN A 140 -7.64 6.12 -15.72
N TYR A 141 -8.35 6.80 -14.81
CA TYR A 141 -9.60 6.32 -14.20
C TYR A 141 -10.86 7.07 -14.69
N GLY A 142 -10.68 8.05 -15.57
CA GLY A 142 -11.71 8.98 -16.02
C GLY A 142 -11.88 10.18 -15.08
N ASP A 143 -12.37 11.28 -15.64
CA ASP A 143 -12.61 12.52 -14.90
C ASP A 143 -13.89 12.43 -14.06
N ARG A 144 -13.74 11.93 -12.82
CA ARG A 144 -14.83 11.84 -11.85
C ARG A 144 -14.41 12.53 -10.55
N GLU A 145 -15.35 13.24 -9.92
CA GLU A 145 -15.12 13.88 -8.61
C GLU A 145 -14.60 12.89 -7.55
N THR A 146 -15.05 11.63 -7.65
CA THR A 146 -14.61 10.51 -6.82
C THR A 146 -13.09 10.30 -6.86
N ILE A 147 -12.44 10.47 -8.01
CA ILE A 147 -10.98 10.32 -8.16
C ILE A 147 -10.25 11.43 -7.40
N PHE A 148 -10.72 12.67 -7.54
CA PHE A 148 -10.18 13.80 -6.80
C PHE A 148 -10.31 13.58 -5.29
N ARG A 149 -11.53 13.22 -4.84
CA ARG A 149 -11.84 13.04 -3.41
C ARG A 149 -11.02 11.92 -2.78
N TYR A 150 -10.96 10.75 -3.42
CA TYR A 150 -10.29 9.58 -2.85
C TYR A 150 -8.77 9.61 -3.06
N GLY A 151 -8.28 10.18 -4.16
CA GLY A 151 -6.86 10.46 -4.33
C GLY A 151 -6.32 11.37 -3.22
N ARG A 152 -7.08 12.41 -2.83
CA ARG A 152 -6.73 13.26 -1.68
C ARG A 152 -6.60 12.47 -0.37
N TYR A 153 -7.49 11.51 -0.10
CA TYR A 153 -7.38 10.68 1.11
C TYR A 153 -6.14 9.81 1.11
N VAL A 154 -5.77 9.24 -0.04
CA VAL A 154 -4.53 8.47 -0.16
C VAL A 154 -3.30 9.36 0.06
N LEU A 155 -3.25 10.56 -0.54
CA LEU A 155 -2.15 11.51 -0.33
C LEU A 155 -2.03 11.97 1.12
N ARG A 156 -3.15 12.23 1.81
CA ARG A 156 -3.11 12.52 3.27
C ARG A 156 -2.65 11.31 4.08
N SER A 157 -2.95 10.09 3.62
CA SER A 157 -2.40 8.88 4.25
C SER A 157 -0.89 8.82 4.07
N PHE A 158 -0.38 9.10 2.86
CA PHE A 158 1.05 9.16 2.59
C PHE A 158 1.78 10.16 3.49
N VAL A 159 1.21 11.35 3.70
CA VAL A 159 1.74 12.32 4.68
C VAL A 159 1.73 11.74 6.09
N SER A 160 0.62 11.14 6.52
CA SER A 160 0.53 10.55 7.87
C SER A 160 1.44 9.34 8.09
N TRP A 161 1.89 8.69 7.02
CA TRP A 161 2.87 7.59 7.09
C TRP A 161 4.31 8.11 7.02
N GLY A 162 4.52 9.42 6.85
CA GLY A 162 5.84 10.01 6.69
C GLY A 162 6.54 9.56 5.41
N VAL A 163 5.78 9.31 4.34
CA VAL A 163 6.32 9.03 3.00
C VAL A 163 6.18 10.21 2.05
N LEU A 164 5.33 11.17 2.40
CA LEU A 164 5.29 12.52 1.83
C LEU A 164 5.37 13.54 2.96
N ILE A 165 5.86 14.73 2.66
CA ILE A 165 5.92 15.86 3.59
C ILE A 165 5.03 16.98 3.03
N ASP A 166 4.24 17.61 3.89
CA ASP A 166 3.51 18.83 3.51
C ASP A 166 4.53 19.97 3.32
N SER A 167 4.53 20.61 2.16
CA SER A 167 5.32 21.84 1.97
C SER A 167 4.63 23.05 2.63
N GLU A 168 5.27 24.22 2.60
CA GLU A 168 4.66 25.47 3.06
C GLU A 168 3.39 25.85 2.28
N VAL A 169 3.28 25.42 1.03
CA VAL A 169 2.12 25.69 0.18
C VAL A 169 1.07 24.56 0.32
N PRO A 170 -0.16 24.88 0.74
CA PRO A 170 -1.21 23.87 0.90
C PRO A 170 -1.47 23.06 -0.37
N GLY A 171 -1.45 21.74 -0.25
CA GLY A 171 -1.67 20.84 -1.38
C GLY A 171 -0.45 20.65 -2.28
N ASN A 172 0.72 21.14 -1.86
CA ASN A 172 2.01 20.81 -2.45
C ASN A 172 2.81 19.94 -1.48
N TYR A 173 3.46 18.90 -2.02
CA TYR A 173 4.10 17.84 -1.26
C TYR A 173 5.57 17.70 -1.65
N GLU A 174 6.39 17.42 -0.67
CA GLU A 174 7.82 17.14 -0.81
C GLU A 174 8.12 15.65 -0.66
N LYS A 175 9.27 15.26 -1.21
CA LYS A 175 9.81 13.92 -1.06
C LYS A 175 10.26 13.68 0.39
N ALA A 176 9.73 12.65 1.03
CA ALA A 176 10.30 12.16 2.28
C ALA A 176 11.61 11.39 2.04
N GLU A 177 12.35 11.11 3.11
CA GLU A 177 13.56 10.27 3.02
C GLU A 177 13.26 8.91 2.38
N ILE A 178 14.16 8.47 1.50
CA ILE A 178 14.07 7.16 0.85
C ILE A 178 14.25 6.08 1.91
N ARG A 179 13.35 5.09 1.90
CA ARG A 179 13.42 3.95 2.81
C ARG A 179 14.04 2.76 2.08
N THR A 180 15.27 2.40 2.43
CA THR A 180 15.91 1.21 1.84
C THR A 180 15.34 -0.05 2.47
N ILE A 181 14.93 -1.00 1.63
CA ILE A 181 14.55 -2.34 2.10
C ILE A 181 15.83 -3.15 2.30
N GLU A 182 16.02 -3.66 3.50
CA GLU A 182 17.25 -4.37 3.89
C GLU A 182 17.09 -5.88 3.68
N ASP A 183 15.95 -6.42 4.08
CA ASP A 183 15.69 -7.85 4.02
C ASP A 183 15.12 -8.30 2.65
N GLN A 184 15.70 -9.37 2.10
CA GLN A 184 15.32 -9.92 0.79
C GLN A 184 13.93 -10.59 0.81
N SER A 185 13.48 -11.12 1.95
CA SER A 185 12.11 -11.63 2.13
C SER A 185 11.10 -10.48 2.11
N ILE A 186 11.41 -9.31 2.69
CA ILE A 186 10.58 -8.10 2.60
C ILE A 186 10.53 -7.60 1.16
N ALA A 187 11.68 -7.52 0.48
CA ALA A 187 11.73 -7.15 -0.94
C ALA A 187 10.86 -8.08 -1.79
N THR A 188 10.97 -9.39 -1.60
CA THR A 188 10.14 -10.39 -2.29
C THR A 188 8.66 -10.22 -1.98
N LEU A 189 8.29 -9.96 -0.72
CA LEU A 189 6.90 -9.68 -0.32
C LEU A 189 6.35 -8.42 -1.03
N MET A 190 7.17 -7.37 -1.15
CA MET A 190 6.78 -6.16 -1.88
C MET A 190 6.58 -6.42 -3.37
N LEU A 191 7.45 -7.23 -4.00
CA LEU A 191 7.28 -7.65 -5.39
C LEU A 191 5.98 -8.45 -5.57
N GLU A 192 5.67 -9.38 -4.66
CA GLU A 192 4.41 -10.11 -4.66
C GLU A 192 3.20 -9.17 -4.59
N ALA A 193 3.22 -8.22 -3.66
CA ALA A 193 2.18 -7.22 -3.51
C ALA A 193 2.02 -6.35 -4.77
N GLY A 194 3.13 -5.96 -5.40
CA GLY A 194 3.13 -5.21 -6.66
C GLY A 194 2.52 -6.00 -7.83
N LEU A 195 2.84 -7.29 -7.93
CA LEU A 195 2.20 -8.20 -8.90
C LEU A 195 0.70 -8.31 -8.64
N MET A 196 0.29 -8.48 -7.38
CA MET A 196 -1.13 -8.57 -7.01
C MET A 196 -1.87 -7.26 -7.28
N ALA A 197 -1.22 -6.10 -7.12
CA ALA A 197 -1.79 -4.79 -7.44
C ALA A 197 -1.92 -4.56 -8.96
N SER A 198 -1.14 -5.28 -9.78
CA SER A 198 -1.28 -5.27 -11.23
C SER A 198 -2.47 -6.11 -11.69
N ALA A 199 -3.06 -5.73 -12.82
CA ALA A 199 -4.19 -6.45 -13.40
C ALA A 199 -3.78 -7.74 -14.12
N GLU A 200 -2.54 -7.80 -14.61
CA GLU A 200 -2.04 -8.89 -15.46
C GLU A 200 -1.39 -10.02 -14.64
N ASN A 201 -1.15 -9.82 -13.33
CA ASN A 201 -0.48 -10.75 -12.42
C ASN A 201 0.89 -11.28 -12.93
N LYS A 202 1.46 -10.63 -13.96
CA LYS A 202 2.71 -10.98 -14.62
C LYS A 202 3.46 -9.71 -15.02
N ILE A 203 4.72 -9.54 -14.59
CA ILE A 203 5.54 -8.35 -14.88
C ILE A 203 7.02 -8.74 -14.93
N ALA A 204 7.77 -8.21 -15.89
CA ALA A 204 9.22 -8.39 -15.95
C ALA A 204 9.88 -7.89 -14.66
N LEU A 205 10.82 -8.66 -14.10
CA LEU A 205 11.42 -8.39 -12.79
C LEU A 205 12.02 -6.97 -12.72
N GLY A 206 12.82 -6.58 -13.73
CA GLY A 206 13.41 -5.25 -13.80
C GLY A 206 12.37 -4.12 -13.90
N MET A 207 11.28 -4.34 -14.64
CA MET A 207 10.18 -3.38 -14.73
C MET A 207 9.44 -3.23 -13.40
N LEU A 208 9.29 -4.31 -12.64
CA LEU A 208 8.64 -4.28 -11.34
C LEU A 208 9.54 -3.58 -10.31
N ILE A 209 10.81 -3.98 -10.19
CA ILE A 209 11.78 -3.34 -9.28
C ILE A 209 11.87 -1.83 -9.55
N GLY A 210 11.92 -1.43 -10.82
CA GLY A 210 11.96 -0.02 -11.23
C GLY A 210 10.62 0.73 -11.15
N SER A 211 9.54 0.09 -10.68
CA SER A 211 8.21 0.70 -10.64
C SER A 211 8.17 1.89 -9.67
N PRO A 212 7.76 3.10 -10.14
CA PRO A 212 7.57 4.24 -9.25
C PRO A 212 6.50 4.03 -8.17
N ALA A 213 5.67 2.98 -8.30
CA ALA A 213 4.65 2.63 -7.33
C ALA A 213 5.21 2.09 -6.01
N PHE A 214 6.49 1.68 -5.99
CA PHE A 214 7.20 1.34 -4.76
C PHE A 214 7.71 2.56 -4.00
N PHE A 215 7.47 3.78 -4.47
CA PHE A 215 7.74 4.99 -3.69
C PHE A 215 7.21 4.87 -2.24
N PRO A 216 7.97 5.27 -1.20
CA PRO A 216 9.32 5.85 -1.22
C PRO A 216 10.43 4.79 -1.04
N PHE A 217 10.12 3.52 -1.22
CA PHE A 217 11.00 2.40 -0.93
C PHE A 217 12.03 2.18 -2.05
N ARG A 218 13.28 1.97 -1.65
CA ARG A 218 14.32 1.45 -2.53
C ARG A 218 14.39 -0.06 -2.35
N ILE A 219 13.86 -0.78 -3.33
CA ILE A 219 13.99 -2.24 -3.40
C ILE A 219 15.45 -2.56 -3.76
N PRO A 220 16.15 -3.42 -3.01
CA PRO A 220 17.50 -3.84 -3.35
C PRO A 220 17.48 -4.63 -4.66
N HIS A 221 18.66 -4.77 -5.28
CA HIS A 221 18.79 -5.70 -6.39
C HIS A 221 18.48 -7.12 -5.89
N ILE A 222 17.53 -7.78 -6.54
CA ILE A 222 17.10 -9.15 -6.24
C ILE A 222 16.96 -9.90 -7.55
N SER A 223 17.51 -11.12 -7.61
CA SER A 223 17.42 -12.00 -8.78
C SER A 223 16.18 -12.89 -8.70
N GLY A 224 15.74 -13.44 -9.82
CA GLY A 224 14.66 -14.41 -9.87
C GLY A 224 14.94 -15.68 -9.04
N ALA A 225 16.21 -16.06 -8.88
CA ALA A 225 16.60 -17.15 -7.99
C ALA A 225 16.27 -16.84 -6.52
N LEU A 226 16.63 -15.64 -6.04
CA LEU A 226 16.30 -15.20 -4.68
C LEU A 226 14.78 -15.05 -4.48
N VAL A 227 14.06 -14.56 -5.49
CA VAL A 227 12.58 -14.50 -5.44
C VAL A 227 11.99 -15.89 -5.25
N THR A 228 12.52 -16.90 -5.96
CA THR A 228 12.05 -18.30 -5.86
C THR A 228 12.35 -18.91 -4.49
N GLU A 229 13.51 -18.57 -3.90
CA GLU A 229 13.90 -19.01 -2.56
C GLU A 229 13.00 -18.41 -1.47
N ASN A 230 12.64 -17.13 -1.60
CA ASN A 230 11.89 -16.38 -0.59
C ASN A 230 10.37 -16.47 -0.76
N SER A 231 9.86 -16.90 -1.92
CA SER A 231 8.42 -17.05 -2.15
C SER A 231 8.08 -18.25 -3.01
N ASN A 232 7.27 -19.15 -2.44
CA ASN A 232 6.66 -20.23 -3.18
C ASN A 232 5.44 -19.79 -4.01
N ARG A 233 4.97 -18.53 -3.88
CA ARG A 233 3.77 -17.96 -4.52
C ARG A 233 4.05 -17.25 -5.84
N ILE A 234 5.33 -16.97 -6.11
CA ILE A 234 5.78 -16.38 -7.37
C ILE A 234 6.44 -17.48 -8.21
N GLU A 235 6.03 -17.56 -9.46
CA GLU A 235 6.69 -18.30 -10.52
C GLU A 235 7.63 -17.35 -11.27
N VAL A 236 8.89 -17.77 -11.44
CA VAL A 236 9.89 -17.04 -12.22
C VAL A 236 10.11 -17.77 -13.54
N LEU A 237 9.77 -17.10 -14.63
CA LEU A 237 9.97 -17.59 -15.99
C LEU A 237 11.16 -16.86 -16.61
N ARG A 238 12.12 -17.58 -17.17
CA ARG A 238 13.25 -16.99 -17.90
C ARG A 238 12.94 -16.91 -19.39
N TYR A 239 13.04 -15.72 -19.96
CA TYR A 239 12.93 -15.45 -21.39
C TYR A 239 14.30 -14.95 -21.88
N GLY A 240 15.00 -15.76 -22.67
CA GLY A 240 16.36 -15.41 -23.10
C GLY A 240 17.39 -15.43 -21.94
N LEU A 241 18.52 -14.75 -22.16
CA LEU A 241 19.67 -14.79 -21.24
C LEU A 241 19.49 -13.91 -20.00
N ASP A 242 18.83 -12.75 -20.13
CA ASP A 242 18.77 -11.74 -19.07
C ASP A 242 17.34 -11.28 -18.70
N GLU A 243 16.28 -11.80 -19.33
CA GLU A 243 14.91 -11.38 -18.99
C GLU A 243 14.22 -12.37 -18.06
N GLU A 244 14.03 -11.96 -16.81
CA GLU A 244 13.24 -12.70 -15.83
C GLU A 244 11.83 -12.11 -15.73
N LEU A 245 10.82 -12.97 -15.85
CA LEU A 245 9.43 -12.61 -15.81
C LEU A 245 8.78 -13.23 -14.58
N LEU A 246 8.23 -12.40 -13.70
CA LEU A 246 7.51 -12.86 -12.52
C LEU A 246 6.04 -13.06 -12.85
N LYS A 247 5.45 -14.13 -12.32
CA LYS A 247 4.02 -14.44 -12.44
C LYS A 247 3.50 -14.97 -11.10
N LEU A 248 2.31 -14.55 -10.67
CA LEU A 248 1.66 -15.18 -9.51
C LEU A 248 1.17 -16.58 -9.87
N LYS A 249 1.38 -17.54 -8.97
CA LYS A 249 0.88 -18.92 -9.10
C LYS A 249 -0.61 -19.02 -8.82
#